data_AF-A0A401L5U6-F1
#
_entry.id   AF-A0A401L5U6-F1
#
_cell.length_a   1.000
_cell.length_b   1.000
_cell.length_c   1.000
_cell.angle_alpha   90.00
_cell.angle_beta   90.00
_cell.angle_gamma   90.00
#
_symmetry.space_group_name_H-M   'P 1'
#
loop_
_entity.id
_entity.type
_entity.pdbx_description
1 polymer ?
#
loop_
_entity_poly.entity_id
_entity_poly.type
_entity_poly.pdbx_seq_one_letter_code
_entity_poly.pdbx_strand_id
1 'polypeptide(L)'
;MDGDEFDRRDEGGTSKWWCSAFSARWDEERGTSPLPLRSPSLSFNNSPPRPRLFVTPPFTLSSSSLSLMFSRLGQVARHLTRPSLNLHSTPTFTSPSLTPPLLRAPSPKMTSSVLPKNKRTIHTAACLIIGDEVLGGKTIDTNSAFFAKFCFSLGIQLKRIEVIADDESEIIEAVRRMSDRYDFVVTSGGIGPTHDDITYESIAKAFGLNLKLHQAAFERMKKLSKPHPMQPDFDWDTPSPSLTAKLRMVEIPHDESVPLEEQAVFVAEDMWVPIAIVNGNVHILPGVPRLFERLLEHLKPNLLPRLVNPEGKGIYRYLFSTPLPESTVAPYLTELATRVASKNIKVGSYPRWGNKRNTVTLVGTDKEFMDSLIAEVEQNVEGTKVTREDELDPPSDTEESK
;
A
#
# COMPACT_ATOMS: atom_id res chain seq x y z
N MET A 1 -44.96 -12.91 47.98
CA MET A 1 -43.84 -12.47 48.84
C MET A 1 -42.58 -13.12 48.29
N ASP A 2 -42.37 -13.03 46.98
CA ASP A 2 -41.88 -11.86 46.21
C ASP A 2 -40.34 -11.98 46.20
N GLY A 3 -39.66 -12.21 45.09
CA GLY A 3 -39.85 -11.65 43.76
C GLY A 3 -38.60 -10.82 43.48
N ASP A 4 -37.81 -11.25 42.49
CA ASP A 4 -37.22 -10.37 41.47
C ASP A 4 -36.18 -11.12 40.62
N GLU A 5 -36.75 -11.66 39.56
CA GLU A 5 -36.21 -11.81 38.21
C GLU A 5 -35.72 -10.46 37.67
N PHE A 6 -34.50 -10.39 37.13
CA PHE A 6 -34.15 -9.35 36.17
C PHE A 6 -33.42 -9.92 34.96
N ASP A 7 -34.00 -9.59 33.83
CA ASP A 7 -33.85 -10.13 32.49
C ASP A 7 -32.77 -9.36 31.68
N ARG A 8 -32.19 -10.09 30.73
CA ARG A 8 -31.46 -9.71 29.50
C ARG A 8 -30.86 -8.31 29.34
N ARG A 9 -29.61 -8.31 28.83
CA ARG A 9 -29.36 -7.78 27.48
C ARG A 9 -28.14 -8.43 26.81
N ASP A 10 -28.42 -9.16 25.74
CA ASP A 10 -27.50 -9.54 24.69
C ASP A 10 -26.93 -8.30 23.99
N GLU A 11 -25.62 -8.24 23.80
CA GLU A 11 -24.99 -7.45 22.75
C GLU A 11 -24.19 -8.37 21.82
N GLY A 12 -24.94 -9.15 21.02
CA GLY A 12 -24.42 -9.74 19.80
C GLY A 12 -24.27 -8.65 18.73
N GLY A 13 -23.03 -8.34 18.36
CA GLY A 13 -22.79 -7.15 17.52
C GLY A 13 -21.55 -7.12 16.64
N THR A 14 -20.80 -8.20 16.39
CA THR A 14 -19.60 -8.12 15.53
C THR A 14 -19.29 -9.42 14.75
N SER A 15 -20.17 -9.89 13.87
CA SER A 15 -19.84 -11.06 13.03
C SER A 15 -20.43 -11.10 11.62
N LYS A 16 -20.68 -9.93 10.99
CA LYS A 16 -21.31 -9.83 9.66
C LYS A 16 -20.37 -9.71 8.46
N TRP A 17 -19.05 -9.65 8.63
CA TRP A 17 -18.22 -8.97 7.63
C TRP A 17 -17.28 -9.84 6.79
N TRP A 18 -17.14 -11.12 7.09
CA TRP A 18 -16.08 -11.96 6.50
C TRP A 18 -16.36 -12.41 5.05
N CYS A 19 -17.63 -12.48 4.65
CA CYS A 19 -18.03 -12.95 3.32
C CYS A 19 -18.10 -11.84 2.25
N SER A 20 -18.36 -10.59 2.65
CA SER A 20 -18.55 -9.50 1.68
C SER A 20 -17.25 -9.06 0.98
N ALA A 21 -16.09 -9.26 1.61
CA ALA A 21 -14.81 -8.79 1.07
C ALA A 21 -14.25 -9.69 -0.05
N PHE A 22 -14.59 -10.98 -0.07
CA PHE A 22 -14.13 -11.93 -1.08
C PHE A 22 -15.09 -12.09 -2.26
N SER A 23 -16.39 -11.79 -2.09
CA SER A 23 -17.39 -11.92 -3.16
C SER A 23 -17.46 -10.72 -4.11
N ALA A 24 -16.92 -9.55 -3.71
CA ALA A 24 -17.06 -8.31 -4.48
C ALA A 24 -16.20 -8.22 -5.76
N ARG A 25 -15.30 -9.19 -6.02
CA ARG A 25 -14.43 -9.21 -7.21
C ARG A 25 -15.02 -10.01 -8.39
N TRP A 26 -16.26 -10.53 -8.26
CA TRP A 26 -16.86 -11.45 -9.24
C TRP A 26 -18.28 -11.10 -9.71
N ASP A 27 -18.66 -9.81 -9.68
CA ASP A 27 -20.02 -9.36 -10.05
C ASP A 27 -20.03 -8.12 -10.97
N GLU A 28 -19.12 -8.08 -11.95
CA GLU A 28 -19.16 -7.05 -13.00
C GLU A 28 -18.99 -7.65 -14.40
N GLU A 29 -19.74 -8.72 -14.69
CA GLU A 29 -19.91 -9.19 -16.06
C GLU A 29 -21.24 -9.94 -16.23
N ARG A 30 -22.18 -9.24 -16.89
CA ARG A 30 -23.39 -9.69 -17.63
C ARG A 30 -24.66 -8.96 -17.18
N GLY A 31 -24.87 -7.81 -17.80
CA GLY A 31 -26.20 -7.21 -17.89
C GLY A 31 -27.07 -8.02 -18.83
N THR A 32 -28.11 -8.65 -18.29
CA THR A 32 -29.36 -8.97 -19.01
C THR A 32 -30.49 -9.13 -18.00
N SER A 33 -31.36 -8.12 -17.90
CA SER A 33 -32.59 -8.17 -17.12
C SER A 33 -33.71 -8.86 -17.93
N PRO A 34 -34.47 -9.83 -17.39
CA PRO A 34 -35.68 -10.32 -18.03
C PRO A 34 -36.91 -9.53 -17.58
N LEU A 35 -37.73 -9.16 -18.56
CA LEU A 35 -39.10 -8.66 -18.42
C LEU A 35 -40.03 -9.74 -17.83
N PRO A 36 -41.13 -9.37 -17.15
CA PRO A 36 -42.32 -10.19 -17.11
C PRO A 36 -43.46 -9.57 -17.94
N LEU A 37 -44.05 -10.41 -18.80
CA LEU A 37 -45.22 -10.13 -19.62
C LEU A 37 -46.51 -10.69 -18.96
N ARG A 38 -47.57 -9.86 -19.05
CA ARG A 38 -49.02 -10.18 -19.24
C ARG A 38 -49.83 -10.72 -18.05
N SER A 39 -51.13 -10.38 -17.85
CA SER A 39 -52.13 -9.50 -18.52
C SER A 39 -53.49 -9.56 -17.72
N PRO A 40 -54.68 -9.13 -18.21
CA PRO A 40 -55.27 -7.81 -17.95
C PRO A 40 -56.77 -7.82 -17.52
N SER A 41 -57.34 -6.64 -17.22
CA SER A 41 -58.79 -6.38 -17.40
C SER A 41 -59.10 -4.90 -17.73
N LEU A 42 -59.65 -4.73 -18.94
CA LEU A 42 -60.68 -3.79 -19.43
C LEU A 42 -60.74 -2.32 -18.93
N SER A 43 -60.55 -1.36 -19.84
CA SER A 43 -61.68 -0.70 -20.55
C SER A 43 -61.19 0.44 -21.48
N PHE A 44 -61.89 0.58 -22.61
CA PHE A 44 -61.63 1.48 -23.73
C PHE A 44 -62.07 2.92 -23.45
N ASN A 45 -61.33 3.91 -23.97
CA ASN A 45 -61.96 5.05 -24.66
C ASN A 45 -61.05 5.66 -25.74
N ASN A 46 -61.65 5.95 -26.90
CA ASN A 46 -61.03 6.39 -28.16
C ASN A 46 -60.91 7.93 -28.24
N SER A 47 -59.86 8.44 -28.93
CA SER A 47 -59.91 9.51 -29.98
C SER A 47 -58.65 10.41 -30.05
N PRO A 48 -58.34 11.04 -31.22
CA PRO A 48 -56.99 11.07 -31.83
C PRO A 48 -56.25 12.43 -31.78
N PRO A 49 -55.01 12.55 -32.31
CA PRO A 49 -54.15 13.72 -32.10
C PRO A 49 -54.23 14.76 -33.23
N ARG A 50 -53.87 16.02 -32.92
CA ARG A 50 -53.44 17.02 -33.91
C ARG A 50 -52.29 17.91 -33.40
N PRO A 51 -51.46 18.47 -34.32
CA PRO A 51 -50.07 18.87 -34.07
C PRO A 51 -49.84 20.40 -34.19
N ARG A 52 -48.78 20.95 -33.56
CA ARG A 52 -48.19 22.30 -33.80
C ARG A 52 -46.81 22.33 -33.12
N LEU A 53 -45.77 23.08 -33.51
CA LEU A 53 -45.40 23.89 -34.67
C LEU A 53 -43.92 24.28 -34.45
N PHE A 54 -43.15 24.37 -35.54
CA PHE A 54 -41.83 24.99 -35.61
C PHE A 54 -41.89 26.50 -35.36
N VAL A 55 -40.95 27.06 -34.59
CA VAL A 55 -40.59 28.49 -34.59
C VAL A 55 -39.09 28.66 -34.26
N THR A 56 -38.32 29.15 -35.24
CA THR A 56 -37.05 29.94 -35.09
C THR A 56 -37.40 31.44 -34.95
N PRO A 57 -36.52 32.47 -34.76
CA PRO A 57 -35.04 32.61 -34.77
C PRO A 57 -34.59 33.57 -33.59
N PRO A 58 -33.54 34.48 -33.61
CA PRO A 58 -32.50 34.79 -34.61
C PRO A 58 -31.04 35.04 -34.12
N PHE A 59 -30.20 35.19 -35.15
CA PHE A 59 -28.80 35.65 -35.23
C PHE A 59 -28.54 37.09 -34.72
N THR A 60 -27.31 37.35 -34.25
CA THR A 60 -26.49 38.53 -34.61
C THR A 60 -24.98 38.20 -34.60
N LEU A 61 -24.22 38.86 -35.48
CA LEU A 61 -22.81 38.68 -35.83
C LEU A 61 -21.85 39.54 -34.99
N SER A 62 -20.59 39.10 -34.83
CA SER A 62 -19.41 39.98 -34.98
C SER A 62 -18.09 39.19 -35.13
N SER A 63 -17.28 39.65 -36.09
CA SER A 63 -15.92 39.26 -36.53
C SER A 63 -14.88 39.26 -35.41
N SER A 64 -13.80 38.45 -35.44
CA SER A 64 -12.66 38.62 -36.36
C SER A 64 -11.76 37.38 -36.44
N SER A 65 -11.22 37.17 -37.64
CA SER A 65 -10.32 36.13 -38.12
C SER A 65 -8.87 36.38 -37.72
N LEU A 66 -8.06 35.32 -37.48
CA LEU A 66 -6.78 35.15 -38.18
C LEU A 66 -6.29 33.70 -38.04
N SER A 67 -6.35 32.99 -39.17
CA SER A 67 -5.69 31.73 -39.47
C SER A 67 -4.20 31.98 -39.77
N LEU A 68 -3.32 31.01 -39.50
CA LEU A 68 -2.10 30.76 -40.28
C LEU A 68 -1.52 29.37 -39.98
N MET A 69 -1.91 28.40 -40.79
CA MET A 69 -1.06 27.27 -41.18
C MET A 69 -0.19 27.72 -42.36
N PHE A 70 1.10 27.37 -42.37
CA PHE A 70 1.83 27.10 -43.62
C PHE A 70 2.90 26.02 -43.42
N SER A 71 3.08 25.25 -44.48
CA SER A 71 3.80 23.98 -44.58
C SER A 71 5.22 24.14 -45.16
N ARG A 72 6.09 23.17 -44.81
CA ARG A 72 7.17 22.49 -45.58
C ARG A 72 7.97 23.27 -46.64
N LEU A 73 9.32 23.19 -46.58
CA LEU A 73 10.20 22.45 -47.52
C LEU A 73 11.71 22.80 -47.39
N GLY A 74 12.56 21.75 -47.50
CA GLY A 74 13.94 21.76 -48.03
C GLY A 74 15.07 22.03 -47.03
N GLN A 75 16.27 21.42 -47.07
CA GLN A 75 16.88 20.43 -47.96
C GLN A 75 18.23 19.95 -47.32
N VAL A 76 18.54 18.65 -47.46
CA VAL A 76 19.80 18.04 -47.94
C VAL A 76 21.15 18.26 -47.21
N ALA A 77 21.60 17.17 -46.59
CA ALA A 77 22.89 16.45 -46.67
C ALA A 77 24.27 17.15 -46.66
N ARG A 78 25.21 16.51 -45.93
CA ARG A 78 26.67 16.30 -46.13
C ARG A 78 27.34 16.15 -44.75
N HIS A 79 28.31 15.28 -44.43
CA HIS A 79 29.16 14.34 -45.15
C HIS A 79 29.58 13.21 -44.19
N LEU A 80 29.59 11.98 -44.70
CA LEU A 80 30.38 10.86 -44.19
C LEU A 80 31.88 11.14 -44.40
N THR A 81 32.71 10.79 -43.42
CA THR A 81 34.14 10.50 -43.65
C THR A 81 34.51 9.20 -42.96
N ARG A 82 34.69 8.15 -43.78
CA ARG A 82 35.60 7.03 -43.49
C ARG A 82 37.03 7.46 -43.89
N PRO A 83 38.04 6.75 -43.38
CA PRO A 83 38.85 6.00 -44.33
C PRO A 83 39.02 4.52 -43.94
N SER A 84 39.28 3.72 -44.96
CA SER A 84 39.39 2.27 -44.98
C SER A 84 40.84 1.76 -45.06
N LEU A 85 41.07 0.61 -44.42
CA LEU A 85 41.94 -0.53 -44.77
C LEU A 85 43.44 -0.33 -45.08
N ASN A 86 44.27 -1.12 -44.39
CA ASN A 86 45.41 -1.79 -45.00
C ASN A 86 45.58 -3.22 -44.43
N LEU A 87 45.97 -4.13 -45.33
CA LEU A 87 46.05 -5.58 -45.20
C LEU A 87 47.45 -6.05 -44.75
N HIS A 88 47.46 -7.22 -44.08
CA HIS A 88 48.46 -8.31 -44.12
C HIS A 88 49.89 -8.13 -43.55
N SER A 89 50.17 -8.95 -42.52
CA SER A 89 51.30 -9.90 -42.53
C SER A 89 51.15 -10.92 -41.40
N THR A 90 51.12 -12.21 -41.73
CA THR A 90 51.30 -13.36 -40.84
C THR A 90 52.77 -13.46 -40.38
N PRO A 91 53.07 -14.14 -39.26
CA PRO A 91 53.39 -15.58 -39.36
C PRO A 91 52.87 -16.44 -38.21
N THR A 92 53.02 -17.73 -38.47
CA THR A 92 52.52 -18.94 -37.82
C THR A 92 53.33 -19.46 -36.63
N PHE A 93 52.61 -20.22 -35.78
CA PHE A 93 53.00 -21.38 -34.94
C PHE A 93 54.04 -21.22 -33.81
N THR A 94 53.63 -21.51 -32.57
CA THR A 94 53.97 -22.74 -31.80
C THR A 94 53.24 -22.76 -30.45
N SER A 95 52.61 -23.89 -30.12
CA SER A 95 52.11 -24.21 -28.76
C SER A 95 53.29 -24.60 -27.84
N PRO A 96 53.13 -24.44 -26.52
CA PRO A 96 53.06 -25.66 -25.71
C PRO A 96 52.01 -25.62 -24.59
N SER A 97 51.73 -26.82 -24.12
CA SER A 97 50.67 -27.29 -23.24
C SER A 97 50.91 -27.07 -21.73
N LEU A 98 49.78 -27.00 -21.01
CA LEU A 98 49.48 -27.63 -19.71
C LEU A 98 50.27 -27.24 -18.44
N THR A 99 49.62 -26.45 -17.57
CA THR A 99 49.57 -26.67 -16.11
C THR A 99 48.29 -26.02 -15.54
N PRO A 100 47.48 -26.71 -14.72
CA PRO A 100 46.29 -26.11 -14.10
C PRO A 100 46.68 -25.30 -12.85
N PRO A 101 46.07 -24.14 -12.57
CA PRO A 101 46.26 -23.49 -11.27
C PRO A 101 45.45 -24.25 -10.23
N LEU A 102 46.14 -24.62 -9.16
CA LEU A 102 45.64 -25.22 -7.93
C LEU A 102 44.34 -24.59 -7.44
N LEU A 103 43.41 -25.46 -7.03
CA LEU A 103 42.23 -25.18 -6.23
C LEU A 103 42.56 -24.21 -5.08
N ARG A 104 42.08 -22.97 -5.20
CA ARG A 104 41.98 -22.05 -4.08
C ARG A 104 40.87 -22.58 -3.17
N ALA A 105 41.26 -23.16 -2.04
CA ALA A 105 40.35 -23.54 -0.98
C ALA A 105 39.45 -22.34 -0.60
N PRO A 106 38.14 -22.56 -0.35
CA PRO A 106 37.29 -21.50 0.17
C PRO A 106 37.81 -21.12 1.56
N SER A 107 38.24 -19.86 1.69
CA SER A 107 38.55 -19.24 2.97
C SER A 107 37.36 -19.37 3.93
N PRO A 108 37.57 -19.65 5.22
CA PRO A 108 36.49 -19.82 6.17
C PRO A 108 35.67 -18.53 6.25
N LYS A 109 34.35 -18.65 6.05
CA LYS A 109 33.40 -17.56 6.28
C LYS A 109 33.64 -17.04 7.70
N MET A 110 34.14 -15.82 7.82
CA MET A 110 34.13 -15.08 9.07
C MET A 110 32.68 -15.00 9.52
N THR A 111 32.30 -15.82 10.49
CA THR A 111 31.06 -15.70 11.22
C THR A 111 31.18 -14.48 12.12
N SER A 112 31.03 -13.28 11.54
CA SER A 112 30.62 -12.13 12.33
C SER A 112 29.26 -12.50 12.93
N SER A 113 29.16 -12.48 14.25
CA SER A 113 27.98 -12.74 15.07
C SER A 113 26.88 -11.71 14.79
N VAL A 114 26.36 -11.74 13.57
CA VAL A 114 25.29 -10.89 13.10
C VAL A 114 24.01 -11.46 13.69
N LEU A 115 23.43 -10.75 14.66
CA LEU A 115 22.14 -11.13 15.24
C LEU A 115 21.13 -11.41 14.12
N PRO A 116 20.33 -12.49 14.23
CA PRO A 116 19.30 -12.78 13.25
C PRO A 116 18.32 -11.59 13.16
N LYS A 117 17.86 -11.27 11.94
CA LYS A 117 17.12 -10.04 11.65
C LYS A 117 15.88 -9.86 12.53
N ASN A 118 15.24 -10.96 12.93
CA ASN A 118 14.08 -10.98 13.83
C ASN A 118 14.36 -10.50 15.27
N LYS A 119 15.64 -10.41 15.68
CA LYS A 119 16.06 -9.94 17.01
C LYS A 119 16.69 -8.53 16.98
N ARG A 120 16.78 -7.90 15.81
CA ARG A 120 17.36 -6.56 15.68
C ARG A 120 16.33 -5.48 16.04
N THR A 121 16.87 -4.35 16.51
CA THR A 121 16.12 -3.12 16.67
C THR A 121 15.61 -2.62 15.32
N ILE A 122 14.35 -2.18 15.29
CA ILE A 122 13.68 -1.68 14.10
C ILE A 122 13.84 -0.16 14.05
N HIS A 123 14.58 0.34 13.07
CA HIS A 123 14.72 1.78 12.80
C HIS A 123 13.93 2.19 11.55
N THR A 124 13.96 1.34 10.54
CA THR A 124 13.45 1.62 9.21
C THR A 124 12.44 0.59 8.76
N ALA A 125 11.46 1.05 7.98
CA ALA A 125 10.49 0.17 7.34
C ALA A 125 10.37 0.43 5.83
N ALA A 126 9.87 -0.58 5.13
CA ALA A 126 9.38 -0.46 3.77
C ALA A 126 8.08 -1.23 3.56
N CYS A 127 7.27 -0.77 2.63
CA CYS A 127 6.00 -1.37 2.25
C CYS A 127 6.03 -1.79 0.79
N LEU A 128 5.63 -3.03 0.50
CA LEU A 128 5.49 -3.57 -0.84
C LEU A 128 4.02 -3.92 -1.09
N ILE A 129 3.35 -3.10 -1.90
CA ILE A 129 1.98 -3.36 -2.35
C ILE A 129 2.06 -4.17 -3.64
N ILE A 130 1.40 -5.33 -3.67
CA ILE A 130 1.41 -6.27 -4.78
C ILE A 130 -0.04 -6.36 -5.28
N GLY A 131 -0.28 -5.94 -6.52
CA GLY A 131 -1.62 -5.94 -7.09
C GLY A 131 -1.74 -5.11 -8.37
N ASP A 132 -2.06 -5.75 -9.48
CA ASP A 132 -2.29 -5.10 -10.78
C ASP A 132 -3.46 -4.11 -10.72
N GLU A 133 -4.48 -4.34 -9.88
CA GLU A 133 -5.60 -3.40 -9.73
C GLU A 133 -5.18 -2.04 -9.16
N VAL A 134 -4.08 -1.99 -8.40
CA VAL A 134 -3.55 -0.74 -7.86
C VAL A 134 -2.78 -0.01 -8.95
N LEU A 135 -1.93 -0.72 -9.70
CA LEU A 135 -1.19 -0.14 -10.82
C LEU A 135 -2.11 0.35 -11.94
N GLY A 136 -3.19 -0.39 -12.22
CA GLY A 136 -4.22 -0.02 -13.18
C GLY A 136 -5.18 1.07 -12.69
N GLY A 137 -5.06 1.51 -11.43
CA GLY A 137 -5.91 2.56 -10.85
C GLY A 137 -7.36 2.14 -10.58
N LYS A 138 -7.69 0.85 -10.68
CA LYS A 138 -9.01 0.30 -10.33
C LYS A 138 -9.26 0.43 -8.83
N THR A 139 -8.23 0.22 -8.02
CA THR A 139 -8.28 0.30 -6.57
C THR A 139 -7.33 1.38 -6.08
N ILE A 140 -7.82 2.27 -5.22
CA ILE A 140 -6.96 3.23 -4.51
C ILE A 140 -6.24 2.50 -3.38
N ASP A 141 -4.92 2.56 -3.36
CA ASP A 141 -4.13 2.01 -2.26
C ASP A 141 -4.33 2.81 -0.98
N THR A 142 -5.04 2.21 -0.03
CA THR A 142 -5.21 2.72 1.34
C THR A 142 -4.28 2.04 2.35
N ASN A 143 -3.71 0.89 1.99
CA ASN A 143 -2.92 0.06 2.90
C ASN A 143 -1.58 0.71 3.19
N SER A 144 -0.90 1.25 2.17
CA SER A 144 0.35 1.97 2.38
C SER A 144 0.16 3.24 3.21
N ALA A 145 -0.95 3.95 3.02
CA ALA A 145 -1.31 5.13 3.80
C ALA A 145 -1.56 4.78 5.28
N PHE A 146 -2.27 3.67 5.54
CA PHE A 146 -2.43 3.15 6.90
C PHE A 146 -1.08 2.76 7.50
N PHE A 147 -0.25 2.02 6.75
CA PHE A 147 1.06 1.58 7.21
C PHE A 147 2.01 2.75 7.51
N ALA A 148 1.93 3.84 6.75
CA ALA A 148 2.67 5.07 7.03
C ALA A 148 2.26 5.69 8.38
N LYS A 149 0.95 5.76 8.67
CA LYS A 149 0.44 6.22 9.97
C LYS A 149 0.86 5.28 11.11
N PHE A 150 0.78 3.97 10.87
CA PHE A 150 1.24 2.94 11.80
C PHE A 150 2.71 3.13 12.17
N CYS A 151 3.60 3.20 11.18
CA CYS A 151 5.03 3.42 11.39
C CYS A 151 5.30 4.73 12.14
N PHE A 152 4.64 5.82 11.73
CA PHE A 152 4.76 7.13 12.37
C PHE A 152 4.40 7.07 13.87
N SER A 153 3.30 6.40 14.21
CA SER A 153 2.85 6.23 15.60
C SER A 153 3.82 5.42 16.46
N LEU A 154 4.62 4.55 15.85
CA LEU A 154 5.60 3.70 16.53
C LEU A 154 7.03 4.25 16.48
N GLY A 155 7.26 5.44 15.89
CA GLY A 155 8.62 5.97 15.77
C GLY A 155 9.47 5.32 14.66
N ILE A 156 8.86 4.46 13.83
CA ILE A 156 9.55 3.75 12.75
C ILE A 156 9.62 4.66 11.52
N GLN A 157 10.82 4.80 10.95
CA GLN A 157 10.99 5.59 9.74
C GLN A 157 10.61 4.78 8.51
N LEU A 158 9.40 4.99 7.99
CA LEU A 158 9.02 4.44 6.69
C LEU A 158 9.85 5.11 5.59
N LYS A 159 10.75 4.36 4.97
CA LYS A 159 11.71 4.86 3.97
C LYS A 159 11.23 4.68 2.54
N ARG A 160 10.35 3.70 2.32
CA ARG A 160 9.89 3.38 0.98
C ARG A 160 8.53 2.69 0.96
N ILE A 161 7.73 3.05 -0.03
CA ILE A 161 6.56 2.31 -0.48
C ILE A 161 6.80 2.03 -1.96
N GLU A 162 6.64 0.78 -2.40
CA GLU A 162 6.60 0.41 -3.82
C GLU A 162 5.28 -0.31 -4.09
N VAL A 163 4.68 -0.02 -5.25
CA VAL A 163 3.55 -0.76 -5.80
C VAL A 163 4.06 -1.50 -7.02
N ILE A 164 3.87 -2.81 -7.08
CA ILE A 164 4.35 -3.67 -8.15
C ILE A 164 3.23 -4.57 -8.68
N ALA A 165 3.45 -5.14 -9.87
CA ALA A 165 2.53 -6.06 -10.53
C ALA A 165 2.50 -7.42 -9.81
N ASP A 166 1.47 -8.21 -10.09
CA ASP A 166 1.39 -9.62 -9.73
C ASP A 166 2.31 -10.47 -10.63
N ASP A 167 3.61 -10.14 -10.65
CA ASP A 167 4.66 -10.80 -11.41
C ASP A 167 5.73 -11.38 -10.48
N GLU A 168 6.05 -12.66 -10.68
CA GLU A 168 6.98 -13.40 -9.83
C GLU A 168 8.38 -12.74 -9.78
N SER A 169 8.87 -12.25 -10.91
CA SER A 169 10.22 -11.68 -11.00
C SER A 169 10.32 -10.32 -10.31
N GLU A 170 9.28 -9.49 -10.44
CA GLU A 170 9.13 -8.21 -9.75
C GLU A 170 9.05 -8.41 -8.23
N ILE A 171 8.22 -9.35 -7.77
CA ILE A 171 8.07 -9.65 -6.34
C ILE A 171 9.41 -10.13 -5.75
N ILE A 172 10.11 -11.03 -6.44
CA ILE A 172 11.41 -11.56 -6.00
C ILE A 172 12.47 -10.45 -5.90
N GLU A 173 12.58 -9.58 -6.91
CA GLU A 173 13.53 -8.48 -6.91
C GLU A 173 13.25 -7.54 -5.72
N ALA A 174 12.01 -7.05 -5.64
CA ALA A 174 11.62 -6.04 -4.67
C ALA A 174 11.76 -6.55 -3.24
N VAL A 175 11.27 -7.75 -2.94
CA VAL A 175 11.31 -8.30 -1.57
C VAL A 175 12.74 -8.54 -1.10
N ARG A 176 13.64 -9.02 -1.97
CA ARG A 176 15.05 -9.23 -1.62
C ARG A 176 15.75 -7.91 -1.33
N ARG A 177 15.58 -6.94 -2.22
CA ARG A 177 16.17 -5.60 -2.08
C ARG A 177 15.65 -4.88 -0.85
N MET A 178 14.35 -4.94 -0.57
CA MET A 178 13.77 -4.32 0.62
C MET A 178 14.20 -5.04 1.91
N SER A 179 14.19 -6.37 1.92
CA SER A 179 14.62 -7.17 3.08
C SER A 179 16.08 -6.93 3.44
N ASP A 180 16.94 -6.68 2.45
CA ASP A 180 18.35 -6.33 2.67
C ASP A 180 18.52 -4.92 3.25
N ARG A 181 17.76 -3.94 2.75
CA ARG A 181 17.95 -2.51 3.07
C ARG A 181 17.22 -2.00 4.29
N TYR A 182 16.17 -2.68 4.75
CA TYR A 182 15.28 -2.18 5.80
C TYR A 182 15.03 -3.22 6.90
N ASP A 183 14.76 -2.73 8.12
CA ASP A 183 14.64 -3.59 9.31
C ASP A 183 13.27 -4.28 9.41
N PHE A 184 12.23 -3.66 8.86
CA PHE A 184 10.85 -4.13 8.90
C PHE A 184 10.18 -3.95 7.54
N VAL A 185 9.93 -5.05 6.84
CA VAL A 185 9.28 -5.04 5.52
C VAL A 185 7.89 -5.64 5.68
N VAL A 186 6.88 -4.94 5.16
CA VAL A 186 5.49 -5.41 5.11
C VAL A 186 5.07 -5.53 3.66
N THR A 187 4.50 -6.66 3.28
CA THR A 187 3.82 -6.81 1.98
C THR A 187 2.32 -6.75 2.15
N SER A 188 1.60 -6.41 1.09
CA SER A 188 0.14 -6.39 1.05
C SER A 188 -0.33 -6.89 -0.30
N GLY A 189 -1.13 -7.96 -0.33
CA GLY A 189 -1.74 -8.49 -1.55
C GLY A 189 -1.18 -9.83 -2.01
N GLY A 190 -1.86 -10.46 -2.96
CA GLY A 190 -1.44 -11.70 -3.62
C GLY A 190 -1.39 -12.97 -2.75
N ILE A 191 -2.19 -13.05 -1.68
CA ILE A 191 -2.28 -14.24 -0.79
C ILE A 191 -3.68 -14.87 -0.72
N GLY A 192 -4.56 -14.49 -1.63
CA GLY A 192 -5.88 -15.06 -1.75
C GLY A 192 -5.90 -16.43 -2.47
N PRO A 193 -7.10 -16.90 -2.84
CA PRO A 193 -7.30 -18.22 -3.41
C PRO A 193 -7.11 -18.28 -4.93
N THR A 194 -6.91 -17.14 -5.62
CA THR A 194 -6.89 -17.11 -7.09
C THR A 194 -5.50 -17.43 -7.65
N HIS A 195 -5.40 -17.50 -8.98
CA HIS A 195 -4.17 -17.93 -9.67
C HIS A 195 -3.13 -16.81 -9.78
N ASP A 196 -3.60 -15.56 -9.76
CA ASP A 196 -2.83 -14.32 -9.66
C ASP A 196 -2.31 -14.06 -8.23
N ASP A 197 -2.87 -14.72 -7.21
CA ASP A 197 -2.34 -14.68 -5.85
C ASP A 197 -1.06 -15.53 -5.72
N ILE A 198 0.09 -14.93 -6.04
CA ILE A 198 1.41 -15.60 -6.11
C ILE A 198 2.44 -15.07 -5.09
N THR A 199 2.03 -14.26 -4.11
CA THR A 199 2.96 -13.62 -3.15
C THR A 199 3.70 -14.65 -2.29
N TYR A 200 3.02 -15.68 -1.79
CA TYR A 200 3.68 -16.71 -0.98
C TYR A 200 4.70 -17.49 -1.80
N GLU A 201 4.30 -18.00 -2.98
CA GLU A 201 5.18 -18.72 -3.91
C GLU A 201 6.42 -17.90 -4.28
N SER A 202 6.22 -16.65 -4.67
CA SER A 202 7.28 -15.75 -5.12
C SER A 202 8.26 -15.43 -4.00
N ILE A 203 7.76 -15.13 -2.79
CA ILE A 203 8.61 -14.85 -1.63
C ILE A 203 9.35 -16.12 -1.17
N ALA A 204 8.71 -17.30 -1.18
CA ALA A 204 9.40 -18.55 -0.88
C ALA A 204 10.58 -18.77 -1.84
N LYS A 205 10.34 -18.61 -3.15
CA LYS A 205 11.38 -18.72 -4.17
C LYS A 205 12.49 -17.68 -4.00
N ALA A 206 12.16 -16.45 -3.61
CA ALA A 206 13.12 -15.38 -3.37
C ALA A 206 14.19 -15.73 -2.31
N PHE A 207 13.80 -16.56 -1.33
CA PHE A 207 14.65 -16.97 -0.21
C PHE A 207 15.02 -18.46 -0.23
N GLY A 208 14.70 -19.18 -1.31
CA GLY A 208 15.04 -20.61 -1.46
C GLY A 208 14.27 -21.52 -0.50
N LEU A 209 13.04 -21.15 -0.15
CA LEU A 209 12.16 -21.90 0.74
C LEU A 209 11.12 -22.70 -0.06
N ASN A 210 10.55 -23.72 0.57
CA ASN A 210 9.39 -24.43 0.05
C ASN A 210 8.10 -23.88 0.68
N LEU A 211 6.98 -24.02 -0.03
CA LEU A 211 5.67 -23.86 0.58
C LEU A 211 5.29 -25.12 1.36
N LYS A 212 4.68 -24.93 2.52
CA LYS A 212 4.17 -26.04 3.34
C LYS A 212 2.82 -25.68 3.92
N LEU A 213 1.93 -26.67 3.93
CA LEU A 213 0.63 -26.53 4.58
C LEU A 213 0.81 -26.23 6.07
N HIS A 214 0.34 -25.08 6.50
CA HIS A 214 0.36 -24.66 7.89
C HIS A 214 -0.88 -25.20 8.61
N GLN A 215 -0.75 -26.39 9.24
CA GLN A 215 -1.89 -27.11 9.81
C GLN A 215 -2.74 -26.25 10.75
N ALA A 216 -2.13 -25.46 11.64
CA ALA A 216 -2.91 -24.62 12.56
C ALA A 216 -3.70 -23.50 11.85
N ALA A 217 -3.20 -23.00 10.71
CA ALA A 217 -3.93 -22.01 9.92
C ALA A 217 -5.08 -22.66 9.16
N PHE A 218 -4.86 -23.87 8.62
CA PHE A 218 -5.89 -24.68 8.00
C PHE A 218 -7.03 -25.01 8.97
N GLU A 219 -6.72 -25.51 10.18
CA GLU A 219 -7.74 -25.81 11.20
C GLU A 219 -8.53 -24.57 11.63
N ARG A 220 -7.84 -23.42 11.82
CA ARG A 220 -8.52 -22.16 12.11
C ARG A 220 -9.41 -21.72 10.95
N MET A 221 -8.97 -21.90 9.71
CA MET A 221 -9.76 -21.57 8.53
C MET A 221 -11.01 -22.44 8.47
N LYS A 222 -10.89 -23.76 8.70
CA LYS A 222 -12.02 -24.70 8.77
C LYS A 222 -13.02 -24.29 9.86
N LYS A 223 -12.53 -23.91 11.05
CA LYS A 223 -13.35 -23.48 12.19
C LYS A 223 -14.05 -22.13 11.99
N LEU A 224 -13.35 -21.15 11.40
CA LEU A 224 -13.84 -19.77 11.28
C LEU A 224 -14.58 -19.49 9.97
N SER A 225 -14.48 -20.39 8.99
CA SER A 225 -15.25 -20.30 7.76
C SER A 225 -16.74 -20.45 8.04
N LYS A 226 -17.52 -19.43 7.70
CA LYS A 226 -18.97 -19.50 7.74
C LYS A 226 -19.50 -19.81 6.34
N PRO A 227 -20.47 -20.72 6.17
CA PRO A 227 -21.14 -20.93 4.90
C PRO A 227 -21.76 -19.61 4.42
N HIS A 228 -21.51 -19.23 3.17
CA HIS A 228 -22.23 -18.12 2.57
C HIS A 228 -23.56 -18.66 2.02
N PRO A 229 -24.71 -17.99 2.26
CA PRO A 229 -26.01 -18.43 1.75
C PRO A 229 -26.12 -18.59 0.22
N MET A 230 -25.15 -18.07 -0.54
CA MET A 230 -25.11 -18.11 -2.00
C MET A 230 -23.99 -19.03 -2.53
N GLN A 231 -23.18 -19.60 -1.63
CA GLN A 231 -22.17 -20.58 -2.02
C GLN A 231 -22.78 -21.98 -2.01
N PRO A 232 -22.39 -22.85 -2.96
CA PRO A 232 -22.73 -24.26 -2.89
C PRO A 232 -22.28 -24.86 -1.56
N ASP A 233 -22.95 -25.94 -1.14
CA ASP A 233 -22.49 -26.72 0.01
C ASP A 233 -21.01 -27.10 -0.19
N PHE A 234 -20.21 -26.75 0.81
CA PHE A 234 -18.77 -26.97 0.79
C PHE A 234 -18.39 -27.98 1.85
N ASP A 235 -17.73 -29.05 1.42
CA ASP A 235 -17.18 -30.09 2.28
C ASP A 235 -15.65 -29.96 2.36
N TRP A 236 -15.14 -29.90 3.59
CA TRP A 236 -13.71 -29.81 3.87
C TRP A 236 -12.96 -31.12 3.70
N ASP A 237 -13.68 -32.24 3.67
CA ASP A 237 -13.10 -33.59 3.65
C ASP A 237 -13.17 -34.22 2.24
N THR A 238 -13.84 -33.56 1.28
CA THR A 238 -13.95 -33.99 -0.12
C THR A 238 -13.07 -33.13 -1.04
N PRO A 239 -12.17 -33.74 -1.85
CA PRO A 239 -11.38 -33.03 -2.84
C PRO A 239 -12.24 -32.23 -3.82
N SER A 240 -11.94 -30.93 -3.95
CA SER A 240 -12.64 -30.02 -4.85
C SER A 240 -11.73 -28.87 -5.30
N PRO A 241 -12.05 -28.17 -6.41
CA PRO A 241 -11.34 -26.95 -6.79
C PRO A 241 -11.38 -25.89 -5.68
N SER A 242 -12.51 -25.74 -4.99
CA SER A 242 -12.67 -24.82 -3.86
C SER A 242 -11.77 -25.18 -2.67
N LEU A 243 -11.62 -26.47 -2.35
CA LEU A 243 -10.70 -26.92 -1.31
C LEU A 243 -9.25 -26.65 -1.71
N THR A 244 -8.89 -26.95 -2.96
CA THR A 244 -7.54 -26.67 -3.50
C THR A 244 -7.20 -25.19 -3.39
N ALA A 245 -8.12 -24.31 -3.77
CA ALA A 245 -7.94 -22.86 -3.69
C ALA A 245 -7.80 -22.36 -2.24
N LYS A 246 -8.55 -22.95 -1.29
CA LYS A 246 -8.42 -22.66 0.14
C LYS A 246 -7.11 -23.16 0.74
N LEU A 247 -6.63 -24.34 0.33
CA LEU A 247 -5.36 -24.90 0.79
C LEU A 247 -4.18 -24.00 0.40
N ARG A 248 -4.17 -23.45 -0.82
CA ARG A 248 -3.15 -22.50 -1.27
C ARG A 248 -2.97 -21.31 -0.33
N MET A 249 -4.06 -20.78 0.25
CA MET A 249 -4.02 -19.65 1.18
C MET A 249 -3.32 -19.97 2.53
N VAL A 250 -3.12 -21.26 2.84
CA VAL A 250 -2.46 -21.75 4.07
C VAL A 250 -1.22 -22.58 3.77
N GLU A 251 -0.81 -22.66 2.51
CA GLU A 251 0.51 -23.12 2.09
C GLU A 251 1.46 -21.93 2.11
N ILE A 252 2.17 -21.75 3.23
CA ILE A 252 3.01 -20.58 3.47
C ILE A 252 4.50 -20.94 3.28
N PRO A 253 5.37 -19.95 3.00
CA PRO A 253 6.82 -20.17 2.97
C PRO A 253 7.30 -20.75 4.31
N HIS A 254 8.07 -21.84 4.24
CA HIS A 254 8.53 -22.56 5.42
C HIS A 254 10.04 -22.73 5.42
N ASP A 255 10.67 -22.24 6.50
CA ASP A 255 12.07 -22.45 6.81
C ASP A 255 12.18 -23.49 7.94
N GLU A 256 12.81 -24.64 7.65
CA GLU A 256 13.00 -25.72 8.63
C GLU A 256 13.92 -25.33 9.79
N SER A 257 14.73 -24.27 9.62
CA SER A 257 15.65 -23.79 10.65
C SER A 257 15.01 -22.81 11.65
N VAL A 258 13.78 -22.37 11.39
CA VAL A 258 13.07 -21.38 12.20
C VAL A 258 11.87 -22.05 12.91
N PRO A 259 11.64 -21.82 14.21
CA PRO A 259 10.44 -22.32 14.89
C PRO A 259 9.15 -21.81 14.23
N LEU A 260 8.09 -22.63 14.23
CA LEU A 260 6.85 -22.32 13.51
C LEU A 260 6.21 -21.03 14.02
N GLU A 261 6.21 -20.84 15.33
CA GLU A 261 5.71 -19.67 16.05
C GLU A 261 6.47 -18.37 15.75
N GLU A 262 7.70 -18.46 15.24
CA GLU A 262 8.50 -17.28 14.84
C GLU A 262 8.30 -16.91 13.36
N GLN A 263 7.84 -17.85 12.52
CA GLN A 263 7.62 -17.64 11.09
C GLN A 263 6.14 -17.60 10.67
N ALA A 264 5.21 -17.95 11.56
CA ALA A 264 3.77 -17.87 11.34
C ALA A 264 3.07 -17.37 12.60
N VAL A 265 2.89 -16.05 12.68
CA VAL A 265 2.41 -15.38 13.90
C VAL A 265 0.90 -15.15 13.83
N PHE A 266 0.16 -15.78 14.74
CA PHE A 266 -1.25 -15.45 14.97
C PHE A 266 -1.36 -14.31 15.98
N VAL A 267 -1.74 -13.13 15.49
CA VAL A 267 -1.89 -11.93 16.33
C VAL A 267 -3.29 -11.77 16.93
N ALA A 268 -4.27 -12.54 16.44
CA ALA A 268 -5.65 -12.54 16.94
C ALA A 268 -6.24 -13.96 16.96
N GLU A 269 -7.13 -14.23 17.91
CA GLU A 269 -7.77 -15.55 18.07
C GLU A 269 -8.95 -15.77 17.10
N ASP A 270 -9.64 -14.70 16.73
CA ASP A 270 -10.79 -14.73 15.82
C ASP A 270 -10.40 -14.56 14.35
N MET A 271 -9.11 -14.76 14.03
CA MET A 271 -8.57 -14.72 12.68
C MET A 271 -7.85 -16.03 12.37
N TRP A 272 -8.11 -16.57 11.18
CA TRP A 272 -7.41 -17.75 10.70
C TRP A 272 -6.11 -17.43 9.97
N VAL A 273 -5.97 -16.22 9.42
CA VAL A 273 -4.79 -15.82 8.64
C VAL A 273 -3.65 -15.44 9.60
N PRO A 274 -2.51 -16.14 9.58
CA PRO A 274 -1.32 -15.70 10.29
C PRO A 274 -0.59 -14.60 9.51
N ILE A 275 0.31 -13.89 10.18
CA ILE A 275 1.35 -13.11 9.50
C ILE A 275 2.53 -14.05 9.26
N ALA A 276 2.79 -14.41 8.01
CA ALA A 276 3.97 -15.20 7.66
C ALA A 276 5.21 -14.28 7.67
N ILE A 277 6.27 -14.73 8.34
CA ILE A 277 7.52 -13.98 8.50
C ILE A 277 8.65 -14.72 7.82
N VAL A 278 9.21 -14.12 6.77
CA VAL A 278 10.31 -14.67 5.98
C VAL A 278 11.58 -13.84 6.19
N ASN A 279 12.73 -14.52 6.23
CA ASN A 279 14.05 -13.92 6.45
C ASN A 279 14.15 -13.08 7.76
N GLY A 280 13.23 -13.31 8.70
CA GLY A 280 13.14 -12.61 9.98
C GLY A 280 12.69 -11.14 9.93
N ASN A 281 12.44 -10.56 8.75
CA ASN A 281 11.98 -9.17 8.63
C ASN A 281 10.90 -8.91 7.57
N VAL A 282 10.58 -9.87 6.70
CA VAL A 282 9.51 -9.74 5.70
C VAL A 282 8.22 -10.29 6.29
N HIS A 283 7.24 -9.44 6.52
CA HIS A 283 5.94 -9.77 7.07
C HIS A 283 4.91 -9.74 5.95
N ILE A 284 4.33 -10.90 5.64
CA ILE A 284 3.40 -11.08 4.52
C ILE A 284 1.97 -10.90 5.03
N LEU A 285 1.24 -9.91 4.49
CA LEU A 285 -0.13 -9.57 4.92
C LEU A 285 -1.11 -9.57 3.72
N PRO A 286 -2.42 -9.80 3.98
CA PRO A 286 -3.47 -9.73 2.96
C PRO A 286 -3.65 -8.33 2.38
N GLY A 287 -4.12 -8.28 1.13
CA GLY A 287 -4.45 -7.02 0.45
C GLY A 287 -5.77 -6.39 0.92
N VAL A 288 -6.66 -7.17 1.55
CA VAL A 288 -7.96 -6.67 2.05
C VAL A 288 -7.71 -5.65 3.17
N PRO A 289 -8.07 -4.35 3.02
CA PRO A 289 -7.65 -3.29 3.93
C PRO A 289 -7.97 -3.57 5.39
N ARG A 290 -9.21 -3.96 5.68
CA ARG A 290 -9.63 -4.24 7.06
C ARG A 290 -8.83 -5.37 7.72
N LEU A 291 -8.40 -6.38 6.95
CA LEU A 291 -7.56 -7.46 7.50
C LEU A 291 -6.13 -6.97 7.71
N PHE A 292 -5.59 -6.24 6.74
CA PHE A 292 -4.26 -5.63 6.81
C PHE A 292 -4.10 -4.73 8.04
N GLU A 293 -5.03 -3.80 8.23
CA GLU A 293 -5.06 -2.88 9.36
C GLU A 293 -5.11 -3.62 10.69
N ARG A 294 -6.05 -4.55 10.81
CA ARG A 294 -6.26 -5.31 12.04
C ARG A 294 -5.04 -6.16 12.41
N LEU A 295 -4.44 -6.83 11.43
CA LEU A 295 -3.24 -7.64 11.65
C LEU A 295 -2.08 -6.79 12.15
N LEU A 296 -1.84 -5.62 11.54
CA LEU A 296 -0.80 -4.69 11.98
C LEU A 296 -1.06 -4.18 13.41
N GLU A 297 -2.30 -3.78 13.72
CA GLU A 297 -2.65 -3.30 15.05
C GLU A 297 -2.37 -4.34 16.14
N HIS A 298 -2.73 -5.60 15.88
CA HIS A 298 -2.51 -6.69 16.83
C HIS A 298 -1.05 -7.17 16.84
N LEU A 299 -0.26 -6.86 15.80
CA LEU A 299 1.18 -7.11 15.77
C LEU A 299 1.97 -6.12 16.66
N LYS A 300 1.41 -4.94 16.99
CA LYS A 300 2.10 -3.89 17.77
C LYS A 300 2.82 -4.42 19.01
N PRO A 301 2.22 -5.25 19.90
CA PRO A 301 2.89 -5.73 21.10
C PRO A 301 4.15 -6.57 20.80
N ASN A 302 4.19 -7.27 19.67
CA ASN A 302 5.37 -8.01 19.23
C ASN A 302 6.49 -7.09 18.70
N LEU A 303 6.13 -5.90 18.21
CA LEU A 303 7.09 -4.93 17.69
C LEU A 303 7.68 -4.05 18.80
N LEU A 304 6.89 -3.67 19.82
CA LEU A 304 7.31 -2.73 20.88
C LEU A 304 8.69 -3.06 21.49
N PRO A 305 9.01 -4.31 21.88
CA PRO A 305 10.32 -4.64 22.45
C PRO A 305 11.49 -4.46 21.47
N ARG A 306 11.21 -4.40 20.17
CA ARG A 306 12.20 -4.24 19.10
C ARG A 306 12.34 -2.80 18.64
N LEU A 307 11.53 -1.86 19.14
CA LEU A 307 11.63 -0.46 18.74
C LEU A 307 12.80 0.24 19.43
N VAL A 308 13.29 1.33 18.83
CA VAL A 308 14.30 2.21 19.45
C VAL A 308 13.81 2.75 20.81
N ASN A 309 12.52 3.05 20.90
CA ASN A 309 11.84 3.49 22.12
C ASN A 309 10.74 2.47 22.48
N PRO A 310 11.03 1.46 23.30
CA PRO A 310 10.06 0.41 23.65
C PRO A 310 8.80 0.90 24.35
N GLU A 311 8.86 2.10 24.95
CA GLU A 311 7.73 2.80 25.56
C GLU A 311 6.66 3.23 24.54
N GLY A 312 6.91 3.06 23.23
CA GLY A 312 5.96 3.44 22.18
C GLY A 312 5.89 4.95 21.94
N LYS A 313 6.90 5.70 22.38
CA LYS A 313 7.05 7.13 22.06
C LYS A 313 7.29 7.26 20.55
N GLY A 314 6.22 7.59 19.83
CA GLY A 314 6.21 7.75 18.38
C GLY A 314 6.91 9.03 17.90
N ILE A 315 6.69 9.34 16.63
CA ILE A 315 7.08 10.64 16.05
C ILE A 315 5.99 11.66 16.41
N TYR A 316 6.39 12.87 16.79
CA TYR A 316 5.49 14.00 17.04
C TYR A 316 5.38 14.86 15.79
N ARG A 317 4.18 15.40 15.55
CA ARG A 317 3.89 16.36 14.48
C ARG A 317 3.19 17.57 15.05
N TYR A 318 3.81 18.74 14.94
CA TYR A 318 3.18 20.02 15.28
C TYR A 318 2.76 20.71 14.00
N LEU A 319 1.56 21.27 14.00
CA LEU A 319 0.98 22.01 12.89
C LEU A 319 0.82 23.46 13.35
N PHE A 320 1.21 24.40 12.51
CA PHE A 320 1.04 25.83 12.75
C PHE A 320 0.27 26.41 11.57
N SER A 321 -0.92 26.94 11.85
CA SER A 321 -1.73 27.60 10.85
C SER A 321 -1.28 29.06 10.74
N THR A 322 -0.82 29.45 9.56
CA THR A 322 -0.28 30.80 9.28
C THR A 322 -1.07 31.51 8.18
N PRO A 323 -1.36 32.82 8.32
CA PRO A 323 -1.93 33.60 7.23
C PRO A 323 -0.89 34.00 6.17
N LEU A 324 0.40 33.78 6.44
CA LEU A 324 1.48 34.24 5.58
C LEU A 324 1.64 33.32 4.36
N PRO A 325 1.90 33.88 3.17
CA PRO A 325 2.31 33.11 1.99
C PRO A 325 3.59 32.30 2.25
N GLU A 326 3.71 31.15 1.58
CA GLU A 326 4.90 30.28 1.70
C GLU A 326 6.21 31.03 1.39
N SER A 327 6.20 31.89 0.37
CA SER A 327 7.36 32.71 -0.02
C SER A 327 7.84 33.64 1.10
N THR A 328 6.93 34.11 1.96
CA THR A 328 7.27 35.01 3.08
C THR A 328 7.94 34.25 4.21
N VAL A 329 7.47 33.04 4.54
CA VAL A 329 8.02 32.24 5.64
C VAL A 329 9.23 31.41 5.24
N ALA A 330 9.45 31.16 3.94
CA ALA A 330 10.52 30.28 3.44
C ALA A 330 11.94 30.61 3.96
N PRO A 331 12.39 31.88 4.06
CA PRO A 331 13.72 32.19 4.61
C PRO A 331 13.86 31.73 6.07
N TYR A 332 12.86 32.04 6.91
CA TYR A 332 12.83 31.61 8.30
C TYR A 332 12.82 30.07 8.42
N LEU A 333 11.97 29.40 7.65
CA LEU A 333 11.87 27.94 7.68
C LEU A 333 13.18 27.26 7.25
N THR A 334 13.93 27.88 6.32
CA THR A 334 15.25 27.39 5.88
C THR A 334 16.29 27.48 7.00
N GLU A 335 16.32 28.60 7.71
CA GLU A 335 17.20 28.77 8.87
C GLU A 335 16.83 27.81 10.00
N LEU A 336 15.53 27.71 10.32
CA LEU A 336 15.01 26.80 11.33
C LEU A 336 15.38 25.35 10.99
N ALA A 337 15.14 24.92 9.74
CA ALA A 337 15.49 23.57 9.28
C ALA A 337 16.97 23.25 9.49
N THR A 338 17.86 24.20 9.20
CA THR A 338 19.31 24.04 9.39
C THR A 338 19.66 23.88 10.86
N ARG A 339 19.08 24.70 11.74
CA ARG A 339 19.33 24.66 13.20
C ARG A 339 18.83 23.38 13.84
N VAL A 340 17.64 22.92 13.47
CA VAL A 340 17.00 21.75 14.09
C VAL A 340 17.39 20.42 13.44
N ALA A 341 18.13 20.43 12.33
CA ALA A 341 18.58 19.22 11.63
C ALA A 341 19.40 18.28 12.52
N SER A 342 20.27 18.83 13.38
CA SER A 342 21.07 18.06 14.34
C SER A 342 20.24 17.27 15.36
N LYS A 343 18.98 17.67 15.57
CA LYS A 343 17.99 17.03 16.44
C LYS A 343 17.04 16.10 15.68
N ASN A 344 17.30 15.85 14.39
CA ASN A 344 16.47 15.04 13.51
C ASN A 344 15.00 15.53 13.44
N ILE A 345 14.80 16.84 13.52
CA ILE A 345 13.50 17.49 13.33
C ILE A 345 13.42 17.96 11.88
N LYS A 346 12.30 17.64 11.23
CA LYS A 346 11.99 18.11 9.87
C LYS A 346 11.03 19.28 9.96
N VAL A 347 11.32 20.30 9.16
CA VAL A 347 10.48 21.49 8.98
C VAL A 347 9.83 21.39 7.61
N GLY A 348 8.52 21.62 7.53
CA GLY A 348 7.76 21.63 6.29
C GLY A 348 6.83 22.84 6.19
N SER A 349 6.46 23.19 4.97
CA SER A 349 5.38 24.12 4.67
C SER A 349 4.49 23.51 3.60
N TYR A 350 3.17 23.64 3.78
CA TYR A 350 2.16 23.06 2.90
C TYR A 350 1.13 24.14 2.57
N PRO A 351 1.21 24.75 1.37
CA PRO A 351 0.18 25.65 0.91
C PRO A 351 -1.12 24.88 0.65
N ARG A 352 -2.24 25.49 1.00
CA ARG A 352 -3.56 24.88 0.81
C ARG A 352 -4.35 25.63 -0.25
N TRP A 353 -4.57 24.96 -1.38
CA TRP A 353 -5.29 25.56 -2.51
C TRP A 353 -6.73 25.88 -2.12
N GLY A 354 -7.14 27.14 -2.29
CA GLY A 354 -8.49 27.60 -1.94
C GLY A 354 -8.67 28.04 -0.48
N ASN A 355 -7.67 27.83 0.40
CA ASN A 355 -7.76 28.24 1.80
C ASN A 355 -6.95 29.53 2.03
N LYS A 356 -7.40 30.36 2.97
CA LYS A 356 -6.73 31.63 3.31
C LYS A 356 -5.47 31.45 4.16
N ARG A 357 -5.19 30.22 4.63
CA ARG A 357 -4.12 29.91 5.57
C ARG A 357 -3.28 28.73 5.10
N ASN A 358 -1.97 28.83 5.29
CA ASN A 358 -1.00 27.77 5.03
C ASN A 358 -0.67 27.00 6.32
N THR A 359 -0.12 25.81 6.16
CA THR A 359 0.27 24.97 7.30
C THR A 359 1.78 24.79 7.32
N VAL A 360 2.43 25.25 8.40
CA VAL A 360 3.83 24.92 8.71
C VAL A 360 3.86 23.71 9.63
N THR A 361 4.81 22.80 9.43
CA THR A 361 4.92 21.59 10.24
C THR A 361 6.30 21.40 10.83
N LEU A 362 6.34 20.89 12.06
CA LEU A 362 7.53 20.34 12.69
C LEU A 362 7.30 18.86 12.98
N VAL A 363 8.24 18.01 12.55
CA VAL A 363 8.15 16.56 12.74
C VAL A 363 9.44 16.02 13.34
N GLY A 364 9.37 15.38 14.51
CA GLY A 364 10.56 14.86 15.20
C GLY A 364 10.23 14.00 16.41
N THR A 365 11.27 13.53 17.11
CA THR A 365 11.15 12.64 18.28
C THR A 365 11.46 13.31 19.61
N ASP A 366 12.17 14.45 19.59
CA ASP A 366 12.55 15.22 20.78
C ASP A 366 11.40 16.19 21.16
N LYS A 367 10.42 15.68 21.90
CA LYS A 367 9.21 16.45 22.26
C LYS A 367 9.54 17.72 23.05
N GLU A 368 10.43 17.63 24.03
CA GLU A 368 10.77 18.76 24.90
C GLU A 368 11.43 19.88 24.09
N PHE A 369 12.34 19.54 23.19
CA PHE A 369 12.94 20.52 22.29
C PHE A 369 11.90 21.09 21.30
N MET A 370 11.03 20.26 20.73
CA MET A 370 9.95 20.74 19.87
C MET A 370 8.99 21.69 20.62
N ASP A 371 8.71 21.43 21.90
CA ASP A 371 7.89 22.33 22.74
C ASP A 371 8.55 23.69 22.93
N SER A 372 9.89 23.73 23.08
CA SER A 372 10.63 24.98 23.20
C SER A 372 10.58 25.86 21.93
N LEU A 373 10.32 25.26 20.76
CA LEU A 373 10.24 25.98 19.48
C LEU A 373 8.86 26.61 19.23
N ILE A 374 7.82 26.25 19.99
CA ILE A 374 6.44 26.66 19.70
C ILE A 374 6.31 28.18 19.62
N ALA A 375 6.72 28.89 20.67
CA ALA A 375 6.57 30.35 20.74
C ALA A 375 7.36 31.08 19.65
N GLU A 376 8.56 30.59 19.33
CA GLU A 376 9.40 31.15 18.28
C GLU A 376 8.75 30.97 16.90
N VAL A 377 8.23 29.77 16.60
CA VAL A 377 7.57 29.48 15.32
C VAL A 377 6.29 30.29 15.18
N GLU A 378 5.43 30.33 16.20
CA GLU A 378 4.20 31.13 16.19
C GLU A 378 4.46 32.60 15.90
N GLN A 379 5.51 33.17 16.51
CA GLN A 379 5.90 34.55 16.27
C GLN A 379 6.40 34.79 14.84
N ASN A 380 7.31 33.94 14.33
CA ASN A 380 7.94 34.15 13.01
C ASN A 380 7.01 33.82 11.84
N VAL A 381 5.99 32.98 12.05
CA VAL A 381 4.99 32.67 11.02
C VAL A 381 3.68 33.44 11.23
N GLU A 382 3.59 34.33 12.21
CA GLU A 382 2.35 35.02 12.60
C GLU A 382 1.15 34.05 12.72
N GLY A 383 1.42 32.87 13.26
CA GLY A 383 0.50 31.73 13.24
C GLY A 383 0.19 31.21 14.63
N THR A 384 -0.63 30.17 14.66
CA THR A 384 -1.06 29.51 15.91
C THR A 384 -0.92 28.01 15.73
N LYS A 385 -0.42 27.33 16.77
CA LYS A 385 -0.39 25.87 16.80
C LYS A 385 -1.82 25.32 16.78
N VAL A 386 -2.08 24.40 15.86
CA VAL A 386 -3.39 23.75 15.67
C VAL A 386 -3.25 22.24 15.79
N THR A 387 -4.35 21.56 16.12
CA THR A 387 -4.42 20.10 16.18
C THR A 387 -4.78 19.52 14.82
N ARG A 388 -5.60 20.24 14.05
CA ARG A 388 -6.00 19.88 12.68
C ARG A 388 -5.70 21.03 11.74
N GLU A 389 -5.39 20.72 10.49
CA GLU A 389 -5.03 21.74 9.50
C GLU A 389 -6.17 22.75 9.29
N ASP A 390 -7.42 22.29 9.29
CA ASP A 390 -8.64 23.05 9.04
C ASP A 390 -9.19 23.80 10.26
N GLU A 391 -8.55 23.71 11.43
CA GLU A 391 -9.09 24.21 12.70
C GLU A 391 -9.40 25.72 12.71
N LEU A 392 -8.61 26.51 11.97
CA LEU A 392 -8.76 27.97 11.87
C LEU A 392 -9.21 28.44 10.48
N ASP A 393 -9.66 27.51 9.63
CA ASP A 393 -10.23 27.90 8.35
C ASP A 393 -11.63 28.48 8.56
N PRO A 394 -12.02 29.50 7.78
CA PRO A 394 -13.41 29.94 7.78
C PRO A 394 -14.31 28.76 7.37
N PRO A 395 -15.54 28.67 7.90
CA PRO A 395 -16.49 27.66 7.44
C PRO A 395 -16.61 27.76 5.91
N SER A 396 -16.54 26.62 5.23
CA SER A 396 -16.61 26.58 3.78
C SER A 396 -17.91 27.23 3.31
N ASP A 397 -17.85 28.18 2.38
CA ASP A 397 -19.02 28.87 1.78
C ASP A 397 -19.95 27.94 0.96
N THR A 398 -19.84 26.62 1.12
CA THR A 398 -20.65 25.61 0.43
C THR A 398 -22.01 25.30 1.06
N GLU A 399 -22.41 25.99 2.14
CA GLU A 399 -23.76 25.83 2.74
C GLU A 399 -24.68 27.07 2.62
N GLU A 400 -24.30 28.12 1.87
CA GLU A 400 -25.22 29.26 1.61
C GLU A 400 -25.93 29.20 0.24
N SER A 401 -25.85 28.08 -0.48
CA SER A 401 -26.68 27.87 -1.68
C SER A 401 -27.40 26.52 -1.66
N LYS A 402 -28.50 26.44 -0.90
CA LYS A 402 -29.63 25.57 -1.24
C LYS A 402 -30.94 26.03 -0.61
#